data_AF-A0A1B6K4P8-F1
#
_entry.id   AF-A0A1B6K4P8-F1
#
_cell.length_a   1.000
_cell.length_b   1.000
_cell.length_c   1.000
_cell.angle_alpha   90.00
_cell.angle_beta   90.00
_cell.angle_gamma   90.00
#
_symmetry.space_group_name_H-M   'P 1'
#
loop_
_entity.id
_entity.type
_entity.pdbx_description
1 polymer ?
#
loop_
_entity_poly.entity_id
_entity_poly.type
_entity_poly.pdbx_seq_one_letter_code
_entity_poly.pdbx_strand_id
1 'polypeptide(L)'
;MVFLRFKYFANDFRCLQNLMSFRFIHKNKLNMSGSKTAYVHLITGSDKFKVSFQYINESVNVNRQFNFERRSEETIQCFLARVTVNLEKIVDIKLKKKRKKEQNDEDKKVANVVVQLFSGEDTVPDSELCKDVFFTNKYPFGSLKLKMMGIDYNVAINSPWIDQMTLPTSIMAGFPVYTNCFETKYTDKSLSSFIWMKSRNKSVDKVSSPSQKSSNKEDLNNWPVVGESFVYIPATADIGHKLRLECTPKNATAVGPPVLCETNTVVEAGPGYCPFENRHAYTCQSSSHQRFRVVSYNILADVYSSTSFAQSELFGYCPTYALNIDYRKQLILKELLGYNADLVCLQEVETKLFESDLVPVLGEQGLVGVHAKKSTIREGVSTFYSPSKFKLLDTQEVILGEELVNKSYCSRILATVEKNTQLKERITGLGTTALALTLENNEKPGEILVVGNTHFYFHPDADHIRLLQGGILIAFLSDIVDSIKAKNPGKNVSLLCCGDFNSVPECGIYKLMTENHVPADFVDWRSKPEEEVKELSLSQPYKMQSACGTPKYTNFTVGFADCLDYIYYQTDRLKVEAVVPLPSEEELRQHTAIPSVVFPSDHVALIADLCWLP
;
A
#
# COMPACT_ATOMS: atom_id res chain seq x y z
N MET A 1 -39.40 6.23 -16.55
CA MET A 1 -39.35 7.13 -15.37
C MET A 1 -37.95 7.08 -14.74
N VAL A 2 -36.90 7.16 -15.57
CA VAL A 2 -35.46 7.02 -15.23
C VAL A 2 -34.70 8.22 -15.81
N PHE A 3 -35.27 9.41 -15.67
CA PHE A 3 -34.73 10.66 -16.17
C PHE A 3 -34.83 11.69 -15.05
N LEU A 4 -33.78 11.77 -14.23
CA LEU A 4 -33.42 12.79 -13.23
C LEU A 4 -32.70 12.10 -12.06
N ARG A 5 -31.39 11.80 -12.14
CA ARG A 5 -30.58 11.53 -10.93
C ARG A 5 -29.04 11.49 -11.04
N PHE A 6 -28.41 11.93 -12.13
CA PHE A 6 -26.93 12.01 -12.18
C PHE A 6 -26.39 13.28 -12.87
N LYS A 7 -27.12 14.40 -12.80
CA LYS A 7 -26.73 15.66 -13.47
C LYS A 7 -25.80 16.58 -12.65
N TYR A 8 -25.28 16.14 -11.51
CA TYR A 8 -24.52 16.99 -10.58
C TYR A 8 -23.01 16.71 -10.47
N PHE A 9 -22.43 15.84 -11.30
CA PHE A 9 -21.01 15.46 -11.17
C PHE A 9 -20.00 16.33 -11.95
N ALA A 10 -20.40 17.44 -12.57
CA ALA A 10 -19.53 18.15 -13.51
C ALA A 10 -18.93 19.50 -13.05
N ASN A 11 -19.27 20.08 -11.89
CA ASN A 11 -18.95 21.51 -11.66
C ASN A 11 -18.24 21.96 -10.36
N ASP A 12 -17.86 21.09 -9.41
CA ASP A 12 -17.24 21.56 -8.15
C ASP A 12 -15.80 21.08 -7.89
N PHE A 13 -14.95 21.06 -8.92
CA PHE A 13 -13.51 20.73 -8.80
C PHE A 13 -12.56 21.94 -8.73
N ARG A 14 -13.00 23.08 -8.20
CA ARG A 14 -12.13 24.27 -8.01
C ARG A 14 -12.27 24.92 -6.64
N CYS A 15 -12.10 24.18 -5.55
CA CYS A 15 -11.81 24.82 -4.26
C CYS A 15 -11.24 23.85 -3.21
N LEU A 16 -9.99 23.39 -3.36
CA LEU A 16 -9.31 22.64 -2.28
C LEU A 16 -7.78 22.68 -2.41
N GLN A 17 -7.22 23.81 -2.85
CA GLN A 17 -5.77 23.97 -3.05
C GLN A 17 -5.03 24.72 -1.94
N ASN A 18 -5.66 25.03 -0.81
CA ASN A 18 -4.99 25.73 0.28
C ASN A 18 -5.30 25.10 1.64
N LEU A 19 -4.22 24.94 2.42
CA LEU A 19 -4.11 24.58 3.84
C LEU A 19 -3.76 23.11 4.16
N MET A 20 -2.47 22.78 4.04
CA MET A 20 -1.83 21.81 4.95
C MET A 20 -0.37 22.22 5.22
N SER A 21 -0.16 23.10 6.20
CA SER A 21 1.11 23.16 6.93
C SER A 21 0.96 22.37 8.24
N PHE A 22 1.04 21.04 8.15
CA PHE A 22 1.07 20.21 9.35
C PHE A 22 2.44 20.31 10.01
N ARG A 23 2.51 20.97 11.17
CA ARG A 23 3.63 20.83 12.10
C ARG A 23 3.65 19.39 12.60
N PHE A 24 4.63 18.61 12.14
CA PHE A 24 4.87 17.24 12.61
C PHE A 24 5.24 17.23 14.11
N ILE A 25 4.33 16.73 14.94
CA ILE A 25 4.65 16.31 16.31
C ILE A 25 5.11 14.86 16.20
N HIS A 26 6.41 14.60 16.38
CA HIS A 26 6.94 13.23 16.48
C HIS A 26 6.23 12.48 17.63
N LYS A 27 5.28 11.61 17.30
CA LYS A 27 4.61 10.70 18.26
C LYS A 27 5.43 9.45 18.59
N ASN A 28 6.52 9.18 17.86
CA ASN A 28 7.31 7.97 18.03
C ASN A 28 8.34 8.17 19.15
N LYS A 29 8.39 7.23 20.10
CA LYS A 29 9.43 7.22 21.13
C LYS A 29 10.58 6.37 20.63
N LEU A 30 11.67 7.03 20.24
CA LEU A 30 12.97 6.38 20.06
C LEU A 30 13.39 5.81 21.41
N ASN A 31 13.48 4.49 21.51
CA ASN A 31 13.96 3.83 22.71
C ASN A 31 15.49 3.66 22.61
N MET A 32 16.21 4.76 22.81
CA MET A 32 17.68 4.72 22.92
C MET A 32 18.14 4.48 24.37
N SER A 33 17.25 3.99 25.24
CA SER A 33 17.52 3.85 26.68
C SER A 33 18.77 3.01 26.92
N GLY A 34 19.83 3.63 27.45
CA GLY A 34 21.09 2.96 27.77
C GLY A 34 22.04 2.74 26.58
N SER A 35 21.65 3.09 25.35
CA SER A 35 22.51 2.99 24.18
C SER A 35 23.54 4.13 24.16
N LYS A 36 24.82 3.80 24.32
CA LYS A 36 25.94 4.73 24.18
C LYS A 36 26.35 4.87 22.70
N THR A 37 25.41 5.34 21.88
CA THR A 37 25.60 5.49 20.44
C THR A 37 25.13 6.86 19.98
N ALA A 38 25.94 7.52 19.16
CA ALA A 38 25.59 8.72 18.42
C ALA A 38 25.38 8.38 16.95
N TYR A 39 24.14 8.53 16.49
CA TYR A 39 23.75 8.23 15.12
C TYR A 39 23.97 9.45 14.24
N VAL A 40 24.62 9.24 13.09
CA VAL A 40 24.93 10.27 12.10
C VAL A 40 24.41 9.79 10.74
N HIS A 41 23.43 10.49 10.18
CA HIS A 41 22.76 10.11 8.93
C HIS A 41 22.86 11.22 7.90
N LEU A 42 23.41 10.90 6.72
CA LEU A 42 23.39 11.83 5.60
C LEU A 42 21.94 12.00 5.09
N ILE A 43 21.53 13.24 4.83
CA ILE A 43 20.22 13.52 4.25
C ILE A 43 20.34 13.38 2.74
N THR A 44 19.65 12.40 2.16
CA THR A 44 19.66 12.14 0.72
C THR A 44 19.32 13.39 -0.08
N GLY A 45 20.17 13.76 -1.04
CA GLY A 45 19.99 14.94 -1.88
C GLY A 45 20.33 16.28 -1.21
N SER A 46 20.95 16.28 -0.03
CA SER A 46 21.34 17.48 0.71
C SER A 46 22.82 17.45 1.11
N ASP A 47 23.40 18.63 1.30
CA ASP A 47 24.69 18.88 1.97
C ASP A 47 24.60 18.82 3.50
N LYS A 48 23.63 18.07 4.03
CA LYS A 48 23.34 18.04 5.47
C LYS A 48 23.29 16.64 6.01
N PHE A 49 23.60 16.51 7.29
CA PHE A 49 23.43 15.30 8.04
C PHE A 49 22.69 15.55 9.36
N LYS A 50 21.94 14.55 9.78
CA LYS A 50 21.21 14.52 11.06
C LYS A 50 22.04 13.78 12.09
N VAL A 51 22.04 14.31 13.32
CA VAL A 51 22.73 13.72 14.47
C VAL A 51 21.72 13.46 15.58
N SER A 52 21.70 12.22 16.08
CA SER A 52 20.76 11.80 17.13
C SER A 52 21.47 10.96 18.20
N PHE A 53 21.31 11.31 19.48
CA PHE A 53 21.82 10.52 20.61
C PHE A 53 21.04 10.79 21.89
N GLN A 54 21.08 9.85 22.84
CA GLN A 54 20.53 10.04 24.19
C GLN A 54 21.67 10.24 25.18
N TYR A 55 21.80 11.45 25.71
CA TYR A 55 22.80 11.74 26.73
C TYR A 55 22.27 11.39 28.11
N ILE A 56 22.89 10.40 28.75
CA ILE A 56 22.60 9.98 30.12
C ILE A 56 23.85 10.23 30.97
N ASN A 57 23.70 11.06 32.01
CA ASN A 57 24.73 11.31 32.99
C ASN A 57 24.08 11.49 34.37
N GLU A 58 24.25 10.49 35.22
CA GLU A 58 23.67 10.42 36.56
C GLU A 58 24.23 11.49 37.49
N SER A 59 25.52 11.83 37.37
CA SER A 59 26.19 12.81 38.23
C SER A 59 25.55 14.21 38.16
N VAL A 60 25.02 14.56 36.98
CA VAL A 60 24.32 15.83 36.72
C VAL A 60 22.80 15.66 36.54
N ASN A 61 22.28 14.44 36.77
CA ASN A 61 20.87 14.09 36.62
C ASN A 61 20.29 14.51 35.25
N VAL A 62 21.04 14.22 34.19
CA VAL A 62 20.62 14.42 32.80
C VAL A 62 20.28 13.07 32.19
N ASN A 63 19.09 12.97 31.63
CA ASN A 63 18.68 11.92 30.71
C ASN A 63 17.85 12.62 29.63
N ARG A 64 18.47 12.89 28.48
CA ARG A 64 17.83 13.68 27.42
C ARG A 64 18.29 13.25 26.04
N GLN A 65 17.34 13.12 25.13
CA GLN A 65 17.60 12.93 23.72
C GLN A 65 17.92 14.27 23.02
N PHE A 66 18.93 14.24 22.15
CA PHE A 66 19.33 15.32 21.27
C PHE A 66 19.14 14.89 19.83
N ASN A 67 18.55 15.78 19.02
CA ASN A 67 18.41 15.62 17.58
C ASN A 67 18.67 16.98 16.93
N PHE A 68 19.57 17.07 15.95
CA PHE A 68 19.85 18.30 15.21
C PHE A 68 20.48 17.99 13.85
N GLU A 69 20.49 18.97 12.94
CA GLU A 69 21.12 18.88 11.62
C GLU A 69 22.31 19.80 11.51
N ARG A 70 23.29 19.40 10.69
CA ARG A 70 24.53 20.12 10.39
C ARG A 70 24.87 20.02 8.91
N ARG A 71 25.75 20.92 8.42
CA ARG A 71 26.25 20.86 7.04
C ARG A 71 27.44 19.92 6.94
N SER A 72 27.53 19.13 5.88
CA SER A 72 28.61 18.17 5.69
C SER A 72 29.97 18.84 5.41
N GLU A 73 29.97 20.08 4.92
CA GLU A 73 31.16 20.87 4.59
C GLU A 73 31.68 21.70 5.77
N GLU A 74 31.06 21.59 6.95
CA GLU A 74 31.60 22.22 8.15
C GLU A 74 32.71 21.37 8.77
N THR A 75 33.59 22.01 9.54
CA THR A 75 34.68 21.32 10.21
C THR A 75 34.20 20.54 11.44
N ILE A 76 34.98 19.53 11.86
CA ILE A 76 34.74 18.79 13.11
C ILE A 76 34.69 19.74 14.31
N GLN A 77 35.52 20.78 14.33
CA GLN A 77 35.46 21.82 15.36
C GLN A 77 34.07 22.47 15.46
N CYS A 78 33.49 22.85 14.32
CA CYS A 78 32.15 23.46 14.26
C CYS A 78 31.06 22.49 14.74
N PHE A 79 31.18 21.21 14.39
CA PHE A 79 30.28 20.16 14.83
C PHE A 79 30.37 19.94 16.35
N LEU A 80 31.58 19.73 16.88
CA LEU A 80 31.81 19.50 18.31
C LEU A 80 31.36 20.70 19.15
N ALA A 81 31.65 21.93 18.71
CA ALA A 81 31.16 23.14 19.37
C ALA A 81 29.63 23.17 19.47
N ARG A 82 28.90 22.70 18.46
CA ARG A 82 27.44 22.60 18.53
C ARG A 82 26.98 21.57 19.57
N VAL A 83 27.62 20.41 19.63
CA VAL A 83 27.33 19.37 20.62
C VAL A 83 27.55 19.92 22.03
N THR A 84 28.70 20.58 22.26
CA THR A 84 29.05 21.24 23.51
C THR A 84 27.98 22.24 23.93
N VAL A 85 27.61 23.20 23.08
CA VAL A 85 26.59 24.22 23.40
C VAL A 85 25.23 23.58 23.72
N ASN A 86 24.86 22.51 23.03
CA ASN A 86 23.61 21.80 23.30
C ASN A 86 23.62 21.12 24.68
N LEU A 87 24.74 20.51 25.06
CA LEU A 87 24.91 19.87 26.36
C LEU A 87 24.99 20.88 27.51
N GLU A 88 25.80 21.95 27.36
CA GLU A 88 25.95 23.03 28.34
C GLU A 88 24.60 23.60 28.76
N LYS A 89 23.74 23.93 27.79
CA LYS A 89 22.40 24.44 28.06
C LYS A 89 21.59 23.55 29.01
N ILE A 90 21.74 22.23 28.90
CA ILE A 90 20.96 21.27 29.69
C ILE A 90 21.60 21.00 31.03
N VAL A 91 22.92 20.84 31.05
CA VAL A 91 23.70 20.63 32.28
C VAL A 91 23.55 21.85 33.20
N ASP A 92 23.68 23.07 32.68
CA ASP A 92 23.52 24.30 33.47
C ASP A 92 22.12 24.42 34.07
N ILE A 93 21.08 24.08 33.32
CA ILE A 93 19.70 24.09 33.84
C ILE A 93 19.55 23.10 35.01
N LYS A 94 20.14 21.90 34.88
CA LYS A 94 20.04 20.86 35.92
C LYS A 94 20.86 21.20 37.16
N LEU A 95 22.08 21.72 36.99
CA LEU A 95 22.92 22.20 38.08
C LEU A 95 22.27 23.37 38.82
N LYS A 96 21.70 24.34 38.11
CA LYS A 96 20.93 25.45 38.74
C LYS A 96 19.73 24.94 39.55
N LYS A 97 19.00 23.95 39.04
CA LYS A 97 17.88 23.32 39.78
C LYS A 97 18.35 22.57 41.03
N LYS A 98 19.49 21.87 40.96
CA LYS A 98 20.10 21.19 42.11
C LYS A 98 20.51 22.20 43.20
N ARG A 99 21.21 23.28 42.83
CA ARG A 99 21.61 24.36 43.75
C ARG A 99 20.43 25.04 44.44
N LYS A 100 19.36 25.35 43.70
CA LYS A 100 18.12 25.89 44.29
C LYS A 100 17.46 24.96 45.32
N LYS A 101 17.68 23.64 45.19
CA LYS A 101 17.16 22.64 46.13
C LYS A 101 18.07 22.47 47.36
N GLU A 102 19.35 22.83 47.24
CA GLU A 102 20.41 22.65 48.25
C GLU A 102 20.76 23.96 49.01
N GLN A 103 20.06 25.08 48.76
CA GLN A 103 20.24 26.38 49.46
C GLN A 103 21.69 26.91 49.51
N ASN A 104 22.52 26.59 48.51
CA ASN A 104 23.88 27.13 48.39
C ASN A 104 23.98 28.09 47.19
N ASP A 105 24.28 29.36 47.45
CA ASP A 105 24.29 30.46 46.46
C ASP A 105 25.69 31.04 46.19
N GLU A 106 26.77 30.33 46.59
CA GLU A 106 28.14 30.77 46.32
C GLU A 106 28.81 29.94 45.20
N ASP A 107 29.46 30.66 44.28
CA ASP A 107 30.18 30.26 43.06
C ASP A 107 29.42 29.83 41.79
N LYS A 108 29.39 30.74 40.80
CA LYS A 108 29.06 30.49 39.39
C LYS A 108 30.19 29.70 38.69
N LYS A 109 30.46 28.46 39.10
CA LYS A 109 31.20 27.54 38.22
C LYS A 109 30.32 27.18 37.03
N VAL A 110 30.72 27.67 35.84
CA VAL A 110 30.20 27.24 34.53
C VAL A 110 30.49 25.74 34.38
N ALA A 111 29.52 24.96 33.89
CA ALA A 111 29.76 23.54 33.63
C ALA A 111 30.88 23.39 32.59
N ASN A 112 31.99 22.76 32.95
CA ASN A 112 33.04 22.44 31.99
C ASN A 112 32.60 21.23 31.15
N VAL A 113 31.96 21.49 30.01
CA VAL A 113 31.49 20.46 29.08
C VAL A 113 32.56 20.25 28.01
N VAL A 114 33.28 19.13 28.10
CA VAL A 114 34.28 18.73 27.10
C VAL A 114 33.66 17.70 26.16
N VAL A 115 33.75 17.97 24.86
CA VAL A 115 33.30 17.06 23.80
C VAL A 115 34.43 16.88 22.78
N GLN A 116 34.78 15.62 22.49
CA GLN A 116 35.88 15.28 21.59
C GLN A 116 35.50 14.08 20.72
N LEU A 117 36.04 14.00 19.51
CA LEU A 117 35.86 12.89 18.58
C LEU A 117 37.19 12.13 18.42
N PHE A 118 37.13 10.81 18.53
CA PHE A 118 38.28 9.92 18.42
C PHE A 118 38.06 8.90 17.29
N SER A 119 39.14 8.44 16.68
CA SER A 119 39.18 7.21 15.88
C SER A 119 40.19 6.26 16.50
N GLY A 120 39.72 5.18 17.15
CA GLY A 120 40.59 4.39 18.02
C GLY A 120 41.04 5.21 19.23
N GLU A 121 42.34 5.36 19.42
CA GLU A 121 42.93 6.15 20.52
C GLU A 121 43.28 7.59 20.09
N ASP A 122 43.30 7.88 18.79
CA ASP A 122 43.71 9.19 18.26
C ASP A 122 42.53 10.16 18.17
N THR A 123 42.77 11.44 18.48
CA THR A 123 41.80 12.51 18.27
C THR A 123 41.65 12.82 16.79
N VAL A 124 40.40 12.92 16.30
CA VAL A 124 40.13 13.40 14.94
C VAL A 124 40.49 14.89 14.86
N PRO A 125 41.27 15.35 13.85
CA PRO A 125 41.68 16.74 13.78
C PRO A 125 40.51 17.71 13.58
N ASP A 126 40.54 18.82 14.32
CA ASP A 126 39.49 19.84 14.34
C ASP A 126 39.22 20.49 12.97
N SER A 127 40.24 20.56 12.11
CA SER A 127 40.18 21.16 10.78
C SER A 127 39.55 20.26 9.72
N GLU A 128 39.34 18.97 10.00
CA GLU A 128 38.75 18.05 9.04
C GLU A 128 37.27 18.38 8.77
N LEU A 129 36.81 18.11 7.56
CA LEU A 129 35.41 18.30 7.20
C LEU A 129 34.57 17.11 7.68
N CYS A 130 33.35 17.39 8.15
CA CYS A 130 32.42 16.36 8.61
C CYS A 130 32.16 15.29 7.52
N LYS A 131 32.09 15.70 6.25
CA LYS A 131 31.91 14.78 5.12
C LYS A 131 33.04 13.77 5.00
N ASP A 132 34.27 14.20 5.20
CA ASP A 132 35.44 13.35 5.03
C ASP A 132 35.55 12.38 6.22
N VAL A 133 35.21 12.84 7.42
CA VAL A 133 35.24 12.02 8.63
C VAL A 133 34.10 10.99 8.67
N PHE A 134 32.87 11.41 8.38
CA PHE A 134 31.69 10.56 8.56
C PHE A 134 31.27 9.82 7.30
N PHE A 135 31.52 10.35 6.10
CA PHE A 135 30.92 9.83 4.86
C PHE A 135 31.94 9.47 3.79
N THR A 136 33.24 9.58 4.09
CA THR A 136 34.30 8.98 3.28
C THR A 136 34.98 7.91 4.12
N ASN A 137 35.39 6.80 3.51
CA ASN A 137 36.05 5.67 4.19
C ASN A 137 37.48 6.02 4.68
N LYS A 138 37.71 7.27 5.07
CA LYS A 138 38.98 7.79 5.59
C LYS A 138 39.36 7.16 6.93
N TYR A 139 38.37 6.88 7.77
CA TYR A 139 38.55 6.18 9.04
C TYR A 139 37.99 4.76 8.96
N PRO A 140 38.58 3.79 9.69
CA PRO A 140 38.06 2.43 9.71
C PRO A 140 36.61 2.38 10.19
N PHE A 141 35.81 1.52 9.58
CA PHE A 141 34.40 1.37 9.95
C PHE A 141 34.26 1.03 11.44
N GLY A 142 33.42 1.79 12.15
CA GLY A 142 33.17 1.59 13.58
C GLY A 142 34.28 2.07 14.53
N SER A 143 35.35 2.70 14.04
CA SER A 143 36.44 3.21 14.91
C SER A 143 36.09 4.50 15.64
N LEU A 144 35.08 5.23 15.16
CA LEU A 144 34.76 6.57 15.64
C LEU A 144 34.00 6.55 16.98
N LYS A 145 34.49 7.35 17.94
CA LYS A 145 33.89 7.53 19.26
C LYS A 145 33.74 9.01 19.61
N LEU A 146 32.54 9.43 19.98
CA LEU A 146 32.22 10.75 20.51
C LEU A 146 32.26 10.71 22.04
N LYS A 147 33.28 11.31 22.64
CA LYS A 147 33.46 11.40 24.09
C LYS A 147 32.82 12.68 24.61
N MET A 148 31.78 12.54 25.45
CA MET A 148 31.02 13.66 26.02
C MET A 148 31.11 13.65 27.55
N MET A 149 31.83 14.61 28.14
CA MET A 149 32.12 14.68 29.58
C MET A 149 32.66 13.35 30.16
N GLY A 150 33.59 12.72 29.44
CA GLY A 150 34.21 11.45 29.85
C GLY A 150 33.39 10.19 29.57
N ILE A 151 32.21 10.31 28.95
CA ILE A 151 31.39 9.16 28.53
C ILE A 151 31.58 8.93 27.04
N ASP A 152 32.03 7.73 26.68
CA ASP A 152 32.22 7.34 25.27
C ASP A 152 30.89 6.92 24.62
N TYR A 153 30.65 7.46 23.42
CA TYR A 153 29.55 7.06 22.54
C TYR A 153 30.12 6.56 21.21
N ASN A 154 29.73 5.37 20.77
CA ASN A 154 30.08 4.88 19.44
C ASN A 154 29.39 5.75 18.38
N VAL A 155 30.07 6.07 17.28
CA VAL A 155 29.47 6.84 16.18
C VAL A 155 28.96 5.87 15.12
N ALA A 156 27.63 5.80 14.98
CA ALA A 156 26.95 4.93 14.02
C ALA A 156 26.55 5.75 12.80
N ILE A 157 27.27 5.54 11.69
CA ILE A 157 27.06 6.26 10.43
C ILE A 157 26.06 5.50 9.56
N ASN A 158 25.07 6.20 9.00
CA ASN A 158 24.10 5.67 8.04
C ASN A 158 23.54 4.29 8.45
N SER A 159 23.36 4.09 9.75
CA SER A 159 22.84 2.85 10.32
C SER A 159 21.32 2.78 10.14
N PRO A 160 20.72 1.58 10.19
CA PRO A 160 19.27 1.40 10.08
C PRO A 160 18.51 2.37 10.98
N TRP A 161 17.46 2.98 10.44
CA TRP A 161 16.74 4.03 11.12
C TRP A 161 15.28 4.06 10.69
N ILE A 162 14.39 4.29 11.65
CA ILE A 162 12.96 4.49 11.42
C ILE A 162 12.67 5.97 11.58
N ASP A 163 12.30 6.63 10.48
CA ASP A 163 11.87 8.03 10.50
C ASP A 163 10.44 8.14 11.02
N GLN A 164 9.54 7.27 10.54
CA GLN A 164 8.15 7.25 10.96
C GLN A 164 7.61 5.83 11.05
N MET A 165 6.94 5.51 12.16
CA MET A 165 6.21 4.27 12.35
C MET A 165 4.89 4.54 13.09
N THR A 166 3.74 4.31 12.45
CA THR A 166 2.43 4.52 13.07
C THR A 166 1.54 3.29 12.97
N LEU A 167 0.67 3.12 13.96
CA LEU A 167 -0.35 2.06 13.99
C LEU A 167 -1.71 2.60 13.53
N PRO A 168 -2.56 1.72 12.94
CA PRO A 168 -3.94 2.02 12.59
C PRO A 168 -4.76 2.53 13.77
N THR A 169 -5.79 3.31 13.43
CA THR A 169 -6.79 3.87 14.34
C THR A 169 -7.93 2.89 14.63
N SER A 170 -8.22 1.98 13.70
CA SER A 170 -9.17 0.88 13.86
C SER A 170 -8.44 -0.45 13.83
N ILE A 171 -8.76 -1.33 14.78
CA ILE A 171 -8.12 -2.64 14.95
C ILE A 171 -9.18 -3.61 15.44
N MET A 172 -9.43 -4.68 14.68
CA MET A 172 -10.41 -5.70 15.02
C MET A 172 -9.77 -7.04 15.34
N ALA A 173 -10.31 -7.75 16.33
CA ALA A 173 -9.95 -9.13 16.60
C ALA A 173 -10.26 -10.02 15.38
N GLY A 174 -9.30 -10.86 14.99
CA GLY A 174 -9.37 -11.76 13.85
C GLY A 174 -8.98 -11.12 12.51
N PHE A 175 -8.48 -9.88 12.50
CA PHE A 175 -8.06 -9.14 11.31
C PHE A 175 -6.60 -8.69 11.40
N PRO A 176 -5.88 -8.58 10.27
CA PRO A 176 -4.47 -8.20 10.29
C PRO A 176 -4.28 -6.74 10.75
N VAL A 177 -3.38 -6.55 11.72
CA VAL A 177 -2.85 -5.26 12.16
C VAL A 177 -1.36 -5.19 11.83
N TYR A 178 -0.93 -4.04 11.32
CA TYR A 178 0.42 -3.75 10.85
C TYR A 178 0.64 -2.23 10.93
N THR A 179 1.82 -1.75 10.60
CA THR A 179 2.10 -0.31 10.57
C THR A 179 1.58 0.31 9.27
N ASN A 180 0.60 1.22 9.35
CA ASN A 180 0.07 1.93 8.17
C ASN A 180 0.99 3.05 7.65
N CYS A 181 2.13 3.27 8.32
CA CYS A 181 3.24 4.07 7.85
C CYS A 181 4.50 3.47 8.45
N PHE A 182 5.48 3.12 7.60
CA PHE A 182 6.75 2.54 8.00
C PHE A 182 7.88 3.10 7.13
N GLU A 183 8.23 4.36 7.40
CA GLU A 183 9.28 5.07 6.67
C GLU A 183 10.63 4.83 7.34
N THR A 184 11.56 4.27 6.57
CA THR A 184 12.87 3.86 7.07
C THR A 184 14.00 4.33 6.16
N LYS A 185 15.20 4.41 6.73
CA LYS A 185 16.46 4.68 6.02
C LYS A 185 17.47 3.59 6.36
N TYR A 186 18.25 3.19 5.36
CA TYR A 186 19.31 2.18 5.52
C TYR A 186 18.85 0.89 6.19
N THR A 187 17.56 0.55 6.05
CA THR A 187 16.91 -0.54 6.77
C THR A 187 16.39 -1.56 5.78
N ASP A 188 16.64 -2.83 6.08
CA ASP A 188 16.01 -3.96 5.43
C ASP A 188 14.89 -4.47 6.35
N LYS A 189 13.64 -4.34 5.88
CA LYS A 189 12.46 -4.79 6.64
C LYS A 189 12.56 -6.28 6.98
N SER A 190 13.08 -7.10 6.07
CA SER A 190 13.12 -8.57 6.22
C SER A 190 14.10 -9.03 7.30
N LEU A 191 15.13 -8.23 7.60
CA LEU A 191 16.11 -8.49 8.65
C LEU A 191 15.72 -7.85 9.99
N SER A 192 14.80 -6.88 9.96
CA SER A 192 14.35 -6.13 11.14
C SER A 192 13.47 -7.02 12.04
N SER A 193 13.45 -6.74 13.34
CA SER A 193 12.61 -7.49 14.29
C SER A 193 11.43 -6.65 14.77
N PHE A 194 10.28 -7.30 14.91
CA PHE A 194 9.00 -6.69 15.28
C PHE A 194 8.44 -7.45 16.49
N ILE A 195 8.07 -6.74 17.55
CA ILE A 195 7.56 -7.34 18.78
C ILE A 195 6.25 -6.63 19.14
N TRP A 196 5.15 -7.37 19.05
CA TRP A 196 3.83 -6.93 19.46
C TRP A 196 3.58 -7.26 20.92
N MET A 197 3.02 -6.30 21.64
CA MET A 197 2.66 -6.41 23.05
C MET A 197 1.26 -5.86 23.27
N LYS A 198 0.58 -6.33 24.32
CA LYS A 198 -0.74 -5.80 24.73
C LYS A 198 -0.75 -5.24 26.14
N SER A 199 -1.65 -4.29 26.42
CA SER A 199 -1.83 -3.76 27.77
C SER A 199 -2.24 -4.88 28.75
N ARG A 200 -1.82 -4.80 30.02
CA ARG A 200 -2.24 -5.81 31.03
C ARG A 200 -3.71 -5.68 31.39
N ASN A 201 -4.15 -4.44 31.57
CA ASN A 201 -5.53 -4.14 31.88
C ASN A 201 -6.26 -3.77 30.60
N LYS A 202 -7.53 -4.17 30.52
CA LYS A 202 -8.45 -3.61 29.53
C LYS A 202 -8.64 -2.14 29.86
N SER A 203 -8.53 -1.26 28.87
CA SER A 203 -8.92 0.12 29.11
C SER A 203 -10.44 0.14 29.13
N VAL A 204 -11.02 0.14 30.32
CA VAL A 204 -12.46 0.34 30.52
C VAL A 204 -12.81 1.67 29.87
N ASP A 205 -13.84 1.68 29.03
CA ASP A 205 -14.39 2.87 28.38
C ASP A 205 -14.63 3.98 29.41
N LYS A 206 -13.66 4.88 29.56
CA LYS A 206 -13.88 6.15 30.27
C LYS A 206 -14.61 7.07 29.31
N VAL A 207 -15.91 6.84 29.13
CA VAL A 207 -16.86 7.96 29.05
C VAL A 207 -16.94 8.53 30.47
N SER A 208 -15.99 9.38 30.84
CA SER A 208 -16.07 10.11 32.11
C SER A 208 -15.41 11.47 31.99
N SER A 209 -16.26 12.49 32.14
CA SER A 209 -16.07 13.84 32.67
C SER A 209 -14.64 14.30 33.04
N PRO A 210 -14.29 15.58 32.78
CA PRO A 210 -12.93 16.12 32.90
C PRO A 210 -12.43 16.36 34.34
N SER A 211 -12.69 15.46 35.28
CA SER A 211 -12.24 15.63 36.66
C SER A 211 -11.98 14.30 37.37
N GLN A 212 -10.87 13.65 37.03
CA GLN A 212 -10.08 12.90 38.03
C GLN A 212 -8.70 12.54 37.46
N LYS A 213 -7.67 13.23 37.95
CA LYS A 213 -6.27 12.85 37.80
C LYS A 213 -6.01 11.61 38.66
N SER A 214 -6.32 10.42 38.14
CA SER A 214 -5.87 9.16 38.76
C SER A 214 -4.41 8.92 38.40
N SER A 215 -3.56 9.01 39.40
CA SER A 215 -2.10 8.81 39.39
C SER A 215 -1.69 7.34 39.29
N ASN A 216 -2.16 6.62 38.27
CA ASN A 216 -1.61 5.31 37.93
C ASN A 216 -0.79 5.44 36.64
N LYS A 217 0.48 5.84 36.78
CA LYS A 217 1.48 5.46 35.78
C LYS A 217 1.55 3.94 35.86
N GLU A 218 0.82 3.24 35.00
CA GLU A 218 1.10 1.83 34.77
C GLU A 218 2.60 1.69 34.53
N ASP A 219 3.21 0.65 35.09
CA ASP A 219 4.57 0.26 34.74
C ASP A 219 4.62 0.02 33.23
N LEU A 220 5.01 1.07 32.50
CA LEU A 220 5.16 1.11 31.05
C LEU A 220 6.10 0.01 30.53
N ASN A 221 6.82 -0.67 31.43
CA ASN A 221 7.93 -1.59 31.15
C ASN A 221 7.55 -3.08 31.12
N ASN A 222 6.27 -3.47 31.22
CA ASN A 222 5.96 -4.90 31.31
C ASN A 222 4.64 -5.32 30.62
N TRP A 223 4.45 -4.95 29.35
CA TRP A 223 3.33 -5.47 28.54
C TRP A 223 3.68 -6.87 28.00
N PRO A 224 2.80 -7.88 28.13
CA PRO A 224 3.05 -9.22 27.59
C PRO A 224 3.17 -9.20 26.06
N VAL A 225 4.14 -9.97 25.55
CA VAL A 225 4.34 -10.20 24.12
C VAL A 225 3.22 -11.09 23.57
N VAL A 226 2.72 -10.74 22.39
CA VAL A 226 1.62 -11.43 21.71
C VAL A 226 1.94 -11.81 20.25
N GLY A 227 3.01 -11.27 19.68
CA GLY A 227 3.45 -11.60 18.32
C GLY A 227 4.84 -11.08 18.02
N GLU A 228 5.52 -11.71 17.05
CA GLU A 228 6.93 -11.42 16.70
C GLU A 228 7.15 -11.16 15.19
N SER A 229 6.08 -10.81 14.48
CA SER A 229 6.08 -10.59 13.04
C SER A 229 5.66 -9.16 12.69
N PHE A 230 5.91 -8.74 11.44
CA PHE A 230 5.50 -7.42 10.96
C PHE A 230 3.98 -7.23 11.05
N VAL A 231 3.23 -8.25 10.61
CA VAL A 231 1.78 -8.34 10.76
C VAL A 231 1.43 -9.15 12.00
N TYR A 232 0.43 -8.70 12.75
CA TYR A 232 -0.16 -9.43 13.86
C TYR A 232 -1.67 -9.59 13.63
N ILE A 233 -2.26 -10.71 14.06
CA ILE A 233 -3.71 -10.93 14.01
C ILE A 233 -4.19 -10.98 15.46
N PRO A 234 -4.84 -9.93 15.98
CA PRO A 234 -5.31 -9.91 17.36
C PRO A 234 -6.35 -11.01 17.59
N ALA A 235 -6.24 -11.73 18.70
CA ALA A 235 -7.21 -12.73 19.13
C ALA A 235 -8.40 -12.08 19.85
N THR A 236 -9.48 -12.85 20.04
CA THR A 236 -10.64 -12.42 20.86
C THR A 236 -10.22 -12.02 22.28
N ALA A 237 -9.17 -12.64 22.82
CA ALA A 237 -8.63 -12.32 24.14
C ALA A 237 -7.95 -10.93 24.20
N ASP A 238 -7.71 -10.28 23.07
CA ASP A 238 -7.08 -8.96 22.99
C ASP A 238 -8.12 -7.83 22.98
N ILE A 239 -9.42 -8.17 22.83
CA ILE A 239 -10.51 -7.18 22.83
C ILE A 239 -10.51 -6.36 24.13
N GLY A 240 -10.50 -5.04 23.97
CA GLY A 240 -10.42 -4.05 25.05
C GLY A 240 -8.99 -3.73 25.52
N HIS A 241 -7.97 -4.35 24.93
CA HIS A 241 -6.57 -4.04 25.20
C HIS A 241 -6.01 -3.08 24.14
N LYS A 242 -5.06 -2.24 24.55
CA LYS A 242 -4.22 -1.49 23.60
C LYS A 242 -3.09 -2.37 23.10
N LEU A 243 -2.62 -2.09 21.89
CA LEU A 243 -1.45 -2.75 21.33
C LEU A 243 -0.25 -1.80 21.27
N ARG A 244 0.94 -2.38 21.37
CA ARG A 244 2.21 -1.70 21.22
C ARG A 244 3.09 -2.54 20.30
N LEU A 245 3.76 -1.88 19.37
CA LEU A 245 4.75 -2.49 18.51
C LEU A 245 6.12 -1.88 18.81
N GLU A 246 7.09 -2.75 19.09
CA GLU A 246 8.51 -2.40 19.05
C GLU A 246 9.12 -2.91 17.73
N CYS A 247 9.76 -2.03 16.99
CA CYS A 247 10.57 -2.41 15.83
C CYS A 247 12.03 -2.09 16.09
N THR A 248 12.91 -3.07 15.93
CA THR A 248 14.36 -2.85 15.86
C THR A 248 14.79 -2.92 14.40
N PRO A 249 15.12 -1.78 13.77
CA PRO A 249 15.50 -1.77 12.36
C PRO A 249 16.89 -2.37 12.18
N LYS A 250 17.07 -3.20 11.16
CA LYS A 250 18.34 -3.86 10.83
C LYS A 250 18.63 -3.78 9.34
N ASN A 251 19.89 -3.97 8.98
CA ASN A 251 20.30 -4.31 7.63
C ASN A 251 21.39 -5.41 7.72
N ALA A 252 22.05 -5.74 6.60
CA ALA A 252 23.04 -6.81 6.57
C ALA A 252 24.26 -6.59 7.50
N THR A 253 24.56 -5.35 7.88
CA THR A 253 25.81 -5.00 8.59
C THR A 253 25.61 -4.28 9.92
N ALA A 254 24.42 -3.76 10.19
CA ALA A 254 24.17 -2.89 11.34
C ALA A 254 22.76 -3.07 11.92
N VAL A 255 22.62 -2.63 13.18
CA VAL A 255 21.37 -2.60 13.93
C VAL A 255 21.13 -1.18 14.40
N GLY A 256 19.94 -0.65 14.10
CA GLY A 256 19.50 0.65 14.54
C GLY A 256 18.84 0.62 15.91
N PRO A 257 18.44 1.79 16.44
CA PRO A 257 17.79 1.87 17.73
C PRO A 257 16.33 1.36 17.65
N PRO A 258 15.84 0.64 18.67
CA PRO A 258 14.44 0.23 18.70
C PRO A 258 13.51 1.45 18.78
N VAL A 259 12.40 1.37 18.05
CA VAL A 259 11.35 2.38 18.04
C VAL A 259 10.05 1.76 18.51
N LEU A 260 9.34 2.48 19.38
CA LEU A 260 8.06 2.07 19.94
C LEU A 260 6.92 2.94 19.39
N CYS A 261 5.83 2.29 18.98
CA CYS A 261 4.54 2.93 18.73
C CYS A 261 3.42 2.18 19.47
N GLU A 262 2.38 2.92 19.87
CA GLU A 262 1.25 2.41 20.66
C GLU A 262 -0.07 2.86 20.00
N THR A 263 -1.10 2.02 20.10
CA THR A 263 -2.43 2.35 19.61
C THR A 263 -3.09 3.41 20.49
N ASN A 264 -3.83 4.33 19.85
CA ASN A 264 -4.64 5.29 20.60
C ASN A 264 -5.96 4.66 21.06
N THR A 265 -6.44 3.66 20.33
CA THR A 265 -7.65 2.88 20.53
C THR A 265 -7.34 1.48 21.05
N VAL A 266 -8.38 0.76 21.49
CA VAL A 266 -8.29 -0.66 21.85
C VAL A 266 -8.59 -1.54 20.65
N VAL A 267 -8.23 -2.82 20.75
CA VAL A 267 -8.76 -3.86 19.88
C VAL A 267 -10.27 -3.97 20.10
N GLU A 268 -11.04 -3.85 19.02
CA GLU A 268 -12.48 -3.98 19.00
C GLU A 268 -12.89 -5.39 18.56
N ALA A 269 -14.14 -5.76 18.79
CA ALA A 269 -14.70 -6.96 18.18
C ALA A 269 -14.83 -6.74 16.67
N GLY A 270 -14.48 -7.75 15.87
CA GLY A 270 -14.79 -7.75 14.44
C GLY A 270 -16.28 -7.93 14.17
N PRO A 271 -16.71 -7.90 12.89
CA PRO A 271 -18.12 -8.07 12.49
C PRO A 271 -18.71 -9.47 12.77
N GLY A 272 -17.94 -10.38 13.36
CA GLY A 272 -18.28 -11.79 13.45
C GLY A 272 -17.86 -12.53 12.19
N TYR A 273 -18.71 -13.45 11.74
CA TYR A 273 -18.45 -14.26 10.55
C TYR A 273 -18.50 -13.41 9.28
N CYS A 274 -17.48 -13.53 8.42
CA CYS A 274 -17.44 -12.89 7.12
C CYS A 274 -17.65 -13.93 6.01
N PRO A 275 -18.55 -13.73 5.02
CA PRO A 275 -18.82 -14.72 3.98
C PRO A 275 -17.61 -15.20 3.17
N PHE A 276 -16.57 -14.36 3.02
CA PHE A 276 -15.31 -14.78 2.39
C PHE A 276 -14.57 -15.88 3.18
N GLU A 277 -14.86 -16.10 4.47
CA GLU A 277 -14.26 -17.17 5.26
C GLU A 277 -14.74 -18.57 4.82
N ASN A 278 -16.00 -18.72 4.37
CA ASN A 278 -16.43 -19.95 3.69
C ASN A 278 -15.65 -20.16 2.39
N ARG A 279 -15.35 -19.09 1.67
CA ARG A 279 -14.56 -19.14 0.43
C ARG A 279 -13.12 -19.53 0.71
N HIS A 280 -12.56 -19.11 1.86
CA HIS A 280 -11.24 -19.53 2.33
C HIS A 280 -11.11 -21.05 2.52
N ALA A 281 -12.20 -21.77 2.78
CA ALA A 281 -12.16 -23.23 2.85
C ALA A 281 -11.71 -23.89 1.53
N TYR A 282 -12.03 -23.28 0.39
CA TYR A 282 -11.60 -23.74 -0.94
C TYR A 282 -10.16 -23.35 -1.28
N THR A 283 -9.59 -22.42 -0.52
CA THR A 283 -8.27 -21.83 -0.76
C THR A 283 -7.32 -22.00 0.42
N CYS A 284 -7.60 -22.94 1.31
CA CYS A 284 -6.86 -23.16 2.56
C CYS A 284 -5.37 -23.45 2.38
N GLN A 285 -4.97 -23.93 1.19
CA GLN A 285 -3.58 -24.15 0.81
C GLN A 285 -3.21 -23.35 -0.44
N SER A 286 -1.94 -22.98 -0.52
CA SER A 286 -1.33 -22.49 -1.76
C SER A 286 -1.52 -23.53 -2.87
N SER A 287 -1.73 -23.06 -4.09
CA SER A 287 -1.95 -23.97 -5.20
C SER A 287 -0.63 -24.71 -5.55
N SER A 288 -0.72 -25.98 -5.97
CA SER A 288 0.46 -26.76 -6.38
C SER A 288 1.21 -26.08 -7.52
N HIS A 289 2.51 -26.33 -7.69
CA HIS A 289 3.29 -25.65 -8.72
C HIS A 289 2.84 -25.91 -10.17
N GLN A 290 2.12 -27.01 -10.43
CA GLN A 290 1.51 -27.31 -11.74
C GLN A 290 0.33 -26.39 -12.11
N ARG A 291 -0.17 -25.59 -11.17
CA ARG A 291 -1.29 -24.67 -11.35
C ARG A 291 -0.97 -23.33 -10.68
N PHE A 292 -1.77 -22.33 -11.00
CA PHE A 292 -1.71 -21.01 -10.38
C PHE A 292 -3.12 -20.50 -10.11
N ARG A 293 -3.29 -19.87 -8.95
CA ARG A 293 -4.55 -19.28 -8.53
C ARG A 293 -4.59 -17.80 -8.89
N VAL A 294 -5.65 -17.40 -9.60
CA VAL A 294 -5.90 -16.03 -10.02
C VAL A 294 -7.07 -15.45 -9.24
N VAL A 295 -6.92 -14.22 -8.76
CA VAL A 295 -7.99 -13.40 -8.18
C VAL A 295 -8.20 -12.16 -9.05
N SER A 296 -9.46 -11.80 -9.35
CA SER A 296 -9.83 -10.48 -9.88
C SER A 296 -10.83 -9.82 -8.94
N TYR A 297 -10.58 -8.58 -8.50
CA TYR A 297 -11.43 -7.93 -7.51
C TYR A 297 -11.39 -6.40 -7.57
N ASN A 298 -12.53 -5.77 -7.84
CA ASN A 298 -12.74 -4.35 -7.60
C ASN A 298 -12.96 -4.13 -6.09
N ILE A 299 -12.08 -3.36 -5.44
CA ILE A 299 -12.06 -3.21 -3.98
C ILE A 299 -12.73 -1.91 -3.48
N LEU A 300 -13.43 -1.20 -4.35
CA LEU A 300 -14.14 0.05 -4.07
C LEU A 300 -13.22 1.14 -3.50
N ALA A 301 -12.82 2.12 -4.31
CA ALA A 301 -11.93 3.20 -3.86
C ALA A 301 -12.61 4.09 -2.81
N ASP A 302 -11.84 4.58 -1.82
CA ASP A 302 -12.38 5.44 -0.76
C ASP A 302 -12.88 6.78 -1.32
N VAL A 303 -12.27 7.28 -2.39
CA VAL A 303 -12.75 8.46 -3.13
C VAL A 303 -14.21 8.33 -3.61
N TYR A 304 -14.70 7.11 -3.83
CA TYR A 304 -16.09 6.87 -4.24
C TYR A 304 -17.00 6.55 -3.06
N SER A 305 -16.52 5.86 -2.02
CA SER A 305 -17.33 5.51 -0.83
C SER A 305 -17.45 6.64 0.21
N SER A 306 -16.50 7.57 0.26
CA SER A 306 -16.42 8.60 1.31
C SER A 306 -17.28 9.84 1.07
N THR A 307 -17.86 10.00 -0.13
CA THR A 307 -18.67 11.18 -0.46
C THR A 307 -20.02 11.16 0.26
N SER A 308 -20.58 12.34 0.58
CA SER A 308 -21.89 12.44 1.20
C SER A 308 -22.98 11.80 0.34
N PHE A 309 -22.92 11.98 -0.98
CA PHE A 309 -23.83 11.35 -1.93
C PHE A 309 -23.72 9.82 -1.90
N ALA A 310 -22.51 9.27 -1.86
CA ALA A 310 -22.34 7.82 -1.77
C ALA A 310 -22.90 7.27 -0.45
N GLN A 311 -22.62 7.93 0.67
CA GLN A 311 -23.09 7.51 1.99
C GLN A 311 -24.61 7.64 2.16
N SER A 312 -25.28 8.57 1.47
CA SER A 312 -26.73 8.76 1.60
C SER A 312 -27.53 8.04 0.51
N GLU A 313 -27.10 8.09 -0.75
CA GLU A 313 -27.88 7.62 -1.90
C GLU A 313 -27.42 6.26 -2.44
N LEU A 314 -26.10 6.01 -2.54
CA LEU A 314 -25.57 4.75 -3.10
C LEU A 314 -25.52 3.62 -2.06
N PHE A 315 -25.08 3.97 -0.86
CA PHE A 315 -24.76 3.04 0.23
C PHE A 315 -25.48 3.41 1.53
N GLY A 316 -26.65 4.08 1.46
CA GLY A 316 -27.41 4.51 2.65
C GLY A 316 -27.86 3.38 3.59
N TYR A 317 -27.78 2.12 3.13
CA TYR A 317 -28.02 0.92 3.92
C TYR A 317 -26.79 0.46 4.72
N CYS A 318 -25.58 0.87 4.32
CA CYS A 318 -24.33 0.47 4.94
C CYS A 318 -23.95 1.47 6.04
N PRO A 319 -23.65 1.02 7.28
CA PRO A 319 -23.20 1.91 8.34
C PRO A 319 -21.94 2.70 7.95
N THR A 320 -21.88 3.98 8.29
CA THR A 320 -20.79 4.88 7.89
C THR A 320 -19.41 4.41 8.37
N TYR A 321 -19.33 3.75 9.52
CA TYR A 321 -18.07 3.17 10.01
C TYR A 321 -17.59 2.00 9.13
N ALA A 322 -18.52 1.23 8.53
CA ALA A 322 -18.20 0.10 7.67
C ALA A 322 -17.83 0.54 6.25
N LEU A 323 -18.26 1.73 5.82
CA LEU A 323 -17.81 2.37 4.57
C LEU A 323 -16.42 3.00 4.69
N ASN A 324 -15.98 3.33 5.90
CA ASN A 324 -14.69 3.96 6.14
C ASN A 324 -13.54 3.03 5.73
N ILE A 325 -12.56 3.56 4.99
CA ILE A 325 -11.41 2.78 4.50
C ILE A 325 -10.63 2.06 5.60
N ASP A 326 -10.50 2.63 6.81
CA ASP A 326 -9.78 1.98 7.91
C ASP A 326 -10.49 0.71 8.38
N TYR A 327 -11.81 0.62 8.21
CA TYR A 327 -12.59 -0.61 8.44
C TYR A 327 -12.48 -1.55 7.23
N ARG A 328 -12.82 -1.07 6.03
CA ARG A 328 -12.88 -1.90 4.81
C ARG A 328 -11.57 -2.58 4.51
N LYS A 329 -10.43 -1.87 4.64
CA LYS A 329 -9.12 -2.44 4.34
C LYS A 329 -8.76 -3.63 5.23
N GLN A 330 -9.23 -3.68 6.47
CA GLN A 330 -9.00 -4.83 7.34
C GLN A 330 -9.68 -6.08 6.76
N LEU A 331 -10.93 -5.94 6.29
CA LEU A 331 -11.67 -7.00 5.62
C LEU A 331 -11.03 -7.38 4.28
N ILE A 332 -10.68 -6.40 3.43
CA ILE A 332 -10.02 -6.64 2.13
C ILE A 332 -8.74 -7.46 2.33
N LEU A 333 -7.91 -7.07 3.30
CA LEU A 333 -6.65 -7.76 3.55
C LEU A 333 -6.86 -9.17 4.08
N LYS A 334 -7.78 -9.36 5.04
CA LYS A 334 -8.11 -10.70 5.53
C LYS A 334 -8.66 -11.58 4.40
N GLU A 335 -9.55 -11.01 3.58
CA GLU A 335 -10.14 -11.67 2.42
C GLU A 335 -9.05 -12.13 1.43
N LEU A 336 -8.17 -11.24 1.00
CA LEU A 336 -7.10 -11.55 0.04
C LEU A 336 -6.06 -12.53 0.60
N LEU A 337 -5.66 -12.38 1.87
CA LEU A 337 -4.70 -13.29 2.51
C LEU A 337 -5.22 -14.73 2.54
N GLY A 338 -6.51 -14.93 2.85
CA GLY A 338 -7.08 -16.28 2.91
C GLY A 338 -7.24 -16.96 1.55
N TYR A 339 -7.13 -16.23 0.44
CA TYR A 339 -7.19 -16.80 -0.90
C TYR A 339 -5.91 -17.51 -1.33
N ASN A 340 -4.76 -17.26 -0.68
CA ASN A 340 -3.47 -17.90 -1.01
C ASN A 340 -3.22 -17.91 -2.53
N ALA A 341 -3.44 -16.75 -3.16
CA ALA A 341 -3.40 -16.59 -4.61
C ALA A 341 -1.96 -16.46 -5.13
N ASP A 342 -1.77 -16.81 -6.40
CA ASP A 342 -0.48 -16.64 -7.09
C ASP A 342 -0.47 -15.40 -7.99
N LEU A 343 -1.64 -14.97 -8.45
CA LEU A 343 -1.90 -13.74 -9.20
C LEU A 343 -3.12 -13.03 -8.61
N VAL A 344 -3.02 -11.74 -8.33
CA VAL A 344 -4.13 -10.92 -7.81
C VAL A 344 -4.22 -9.64 -8.62
N CYS A 345 -5.28 -9.51 -9.41
CA CYS A 345 -5.61 -8.33 -10.20
C CYS A 345 -6.70 -7.52 -9.48
N LEU A 346 -6.36 -6.31 -9.05
CA LEU A 346 -7.25 -5.43 -8.31
C LEU A 346 -7.61 -4.20 -9.14
N GLN A 347 -8.84 -3.72 -8.98
CA GLN A 347 -9.35 -2.46 -9.53
C GLN A 347 -9.76 -1.52 -8.40
N GLU A 348 -9.81 -0.22 -8.68
CA GLU A 348 -10.14 0.82 -7.70
C GLU A 348 -9.17 0.88 -6.51
N VAL A 349 -7.88 0.66 -6.80
CA VAL A 349 -6.84 0.70 -5.78
C VAL A 349 -6.28 2.11 -5.67
N GLU A 350 -6.47 2.77 -4.53
CA GLU A 350 -5.77 4.02 -4.26
C GLU A 350 -4.28 3.81 -4.06
N THR A 351 -3.45 4.72 -4.58
CA THR A 351 -1.98 4.61 -4.47
C THR A 351 -1.51 4.43 -3.02
N LYS A 352 -2.13 5.16 -2.08
CA LYS A 352 -1.78 5.05 -0.66
C LYS A 352 -2.12 3.67 -0.10
N LEU A 353 -3.29 3.12 -0.45
CA LEU A 353 -3.71 1.78 -0.04
C LEU A 353 -2.78 0.72 -0.62
N PHE A 354 -2.35 0.88 -1.88
CA PHE A 354 -1.37 0.01 -2.51
C PHE A 354 -0.03 0.00 -1.76
N GLU A 355 0.57 1.18 -1.56
CA GLU A 355 1.91 1.33 -0.99
C GLU A 355 1.96 1.01 0.51
N SER A 356 0.95 1.45 1.27
CA SER A 356 0.98 1.43 2.74
C SER A 356 0.32 0.20 3.36
N ASP A 357 -0.58 -0.47 2.62
CA ASP A 357 -1.41 -1.54 3.17
C ASP A 357 -1.27 -2.85 2.35
N LEU A 358 -1.53 -2.83 1.04
CA LEU A 358 -1.50 -4.05 0.20
C LEU A 358 -0.07 -4.60 0.03
N VAL A 359 0.89 -3.79 -0.38
CA VAL A 359 2.28 -4.24 -0.60
C VAL A 359 2.91 -4.80 0.68
N PRO A 360 2.83 -4.12 1.85
CA PRO A 360 3.45 -4.64 3.06
C PRO A 360 2.81 -5.93 3.57
N VAL A 361 1.50 -6.10 3.41
CA VAL A 361 0.75 -7.25 3.96
C VAL A 361 0.74 -8.44 3.01
N LEU A 362 0.45 -8.24 1.72
CA LEU A 362 0.52 -9.32 0.73
C LEU A 362 1.98 -9.77 0.50
N GLY A 363 2.94 -8.88 0.72
CA GLY A 363 4.37 -9.22 0.73
C GLY A 363 4.77 -10.23 1.80
N GLU A 364 4.03 -10.32 2.93
CA GLU A 364 4.28 -11.37 3.93
C GLU A 364 3.90 -12.77 3.42
N GLN A 365 3.02 -12.86 2.41
CA GLN A 365 2.76 -14.09 1.65
C GLN A 365 3.71 -14.28 0.46
N GLY A 366 4.72 -13.42 0.34
CA GLY A 366 5.70 -13.46 -0.74
C GLY A 366 5.20 -12.87 -2.06
N LEU A 367 4.05 -12.19 -2.10
CA LEU A 367 3.56 -11.55 -3.32
C LEU A 367 4.28 -10.22 -3.59
N VAL A 368 4.55 -9.94 -4.87
CA VAL A 368 5.12 -8.66 -5.33
C VAL A 368 4.09 -7.95 -6.20
N GLY A 369 3.84 -6.67 -5.91
CA GLY A 369 2.82 -5.86 -6.58
C GLY A 369 3.37 -4.83 -7.55
N VAL A 370 2.61 -4.57 -8.62
CA VAL A 370 2.78 -3.45 -9.55
C VAL A 370 1.46 -2.67 -9.59
N HIS A 371 1.53 -1.33 -9.68
CA HIS A 371 0.36 -0.46 -9.69
C HIS A 371 0.44 0.57 -10.82
N ALA A 372 -0.66 0.72 -11.56
CA ALA A 372 -0.83 1.73 -12.60
C ALA A 372 -2.00 2.64 -12.24
N LYS A 373 -1.78 3.96 -12.22
CA LYS A 373 -2.79 4.96 -11.84
C LYS A 373 -3.71 5.30 -13.02
N LYS A 374 -4.94 5.71 -12.74
CA LYS A 374 -5.74 6.47 -13.71
C LYS A 374 -5.18 7.89 -13.82
N SER A 375 -5.25 8.46 -15.03
CA SER A 375 -4.60 9.74 -15.38
C SER A 375 -4.82 10.85 -14.34
N THR A 376 -6.08 11.16 -14.02
CA THR A 376 -6.45 12.31 -13.17
C THR A 376 -6.97 11.91 -11.78
N ILE A 377 -7.21 10.63 -11.53
CA ILE A 377 -7.83 10.12 -10.30
C ILE A 377 -6.77 9.40 -9.47
N ARG A 378 -6.88 9.48 -8.14
CA ARG A 378 -5.91 8.88 -7.20
C ARG A 378 -6.07 7.36 -7.01
N GLU A 379 -6.86 6.70 -7.85
CA GLU A 379 -6.99 5.24 -7.90
C GLU A 379 -6.56 4.68 -9.26
N GLY A 380 -6.34 3.37 -9.32
CA GLY A 380 -6.11 2.66 -10.56
C GLY A 380 -6.17 1.16 -10.38
N VAL A 381 -5.37 0.45 -11.17
CA VAL A 381 -5.32 -1.01 -11.19
C VAL A 381 -3.99 -1.50 -10.64
N SER A 382 -4.02 -2.65 -9.95
CA SER A 382 -2.82 -3.28 -9.41
C SER A 382 -2.78 -4.75 -9.76
N THR A 383 -1.60 -5.28 -10.03
CA THR A 383 -1.39 -6.73 -10.21
C THR A 383 -0.29 -7.20 -9.28
N PHE A 384 -0.61 -8.17 -8.43
CA PHE A 384 0.35 -8.89 -7.61
C PHE A 384 0.64 -10.26 -8.21
N TYR A 385 1.88 -10.72 -8.11
CA TYR A 385 2.29 -12.06 -8.53
C TYR A 385 3.22 -12.72 -7.51
N SER A 386 3.25 -14.05 -7.48
CA SER A 386 4.15 -14.84 -6.64
C SER A 386 5.50 -15.09 -7.33
N PRO A 387 6.62 -14.50 -6.87
CA PRO A 387 7.94 -14.71 -7.45
C PRO A 387 8.44 -16.15 -7.30
N SER A 388 7.86 -16.93 -6.38
CA SER A 388 8.15 -18.35 -6.24
C SER A 388 7.72 -19.16 -7.47
N LYS A 389 6.65 -18.72 -8.17
CA LYS A 389 6.13 -19.37 -9.38
C LYS A 389 6.45 -18.65 -10.67
N PHE A 390 6.64 -17.33 -10.59
CA PHE A 390 6.78 -16.49 -11.77
C PHE A 390 8.01 -15.60 -11.69
N LYS A 391 8.72 -15.51 -12.81
CA LYS A 391 9.71 -14.49 -13.05
C LYS A 391 9.09 -13.36 -13.86
N LEU A 392 9.10 -12.14 -13.32
CA LEU A 392 8.68 -10.95 -14.07
C LEU A 392 9.70 -10.63 -15.16
N LEU A 393 9.23 -10.59 -16.42
CA LEU A 393 10.03 -10.25 -17.59
C LEU A 393 9.84 -8.80 -18.03
N ASP A 394 8.60 -8.31 -17.99
CA ASP A 394 8.25 -6.96 -18.46
C ASP A 394 7.00 -6.43 -17.77
N THR A 395 6.85 -5.11 -17.73
CA THR A 395 5.70 -4.40 -17.20
C THR A 395 5.37 -3.23 -18.12
N GLN A 396 4.11 -3.13 -18.53
CA GLN A 396 3.64 -2.03 -19.37
C GLN A 396 2.32 -1.47 -18.81
N GLU A 397 2.24 -0.14 -18.73
CA GLU A 397 1.06 0.60 -18.31
C GLU A 397 0.66 1.60 -19.39
N VAL A 398 -0.64 1.72 -19.65
CA VAL A 398 -1.16 2.61 -20.70
C VAL A 398 -2.47 3.26 -20.27
N ILE A 399 -2.68 4.49 -20.72
CA ILE A 399 -4.00 5.14 -20.72
C ILE A 399 -4.63 4.87 -22.10
N LEU A 400 -5.75 4.15 -22.14
CA LEU A 400 -6.33 3.65 -23.41
C LEU A 400 -6.68 4.79 -24.39
N GLY A 401 -7.13 5.94 -23.88
CA GLY A 401 -7.44 7.11 -24.70
C GLY A 401 -6.20 7.72 -25.38
N GLU A 402 -5.05 7.73 -24.69
CA GLU A 402 -3.79 8.19 -25.25
C GLU A 402 -3.23 7.17 -26.24
N GLU A 403 -3.36 5.89 -25.89
CA GLU A 403 -2.90 4.77 -26.69
C GLU A 403 -3.59 4.72 -28.06
N LEU A 404 -4.90 4.97 -28.09
CA LEU A 404 -5.71 5.08 -29.31
C LEU A 404 -5.10 6.06 -30.32
N VAL A 405 -4.57 7.19 -29.85
CA VAL A 405 -4.06 8.28 -30.70
C VAL A 405 -2.60 8.05 -31.08
N ASN A 406 -1.80 7.52 -30.16
CA ASN A 406 -0.34 7.51 -30.29
C ASN A 406 0.22 6.22 -30.91
N LYS A 407 -0.58 5.14 -31.00
CA LYS A 407 -0.09 3.82 -31.43
C LYS A 407 -0.66 3.39 -32.77
N SER A 408 0.24 2.90 -33.63
CA SER A 408 -0.11 2.45 -34.98
C SER A 408 -1.03 1.23 -35.00
N TYR A 409 -0.96 0.33 -34.01
CA TYR A 409 -1.88 -0.81 -33.91
C TYR A 409 -3.33 -0.40 -33.60
N CYS A 410 -3.56 0.83 -33.12
CA CYS A 410 -4.90 1.37 -32.93
C CYS A 410 -5.45 2.11 -34.17
N SER A 411 -4.68 2.24 -35.24
CA SER A 411 -5.01 3.05 -36.43
C SER A 411 -6.38 2.75 -37.03
N ARG A 412 -6.79 1.47 -37.07
CA ARG A 412 -8.12 1.06 -37.56
C ARG A 412 -9.26 1.62 -36.69
N ILE A 413 -9.10 1.58 -35.37
CA ILE A 413 -10.10 2.11 -34.42
C ILE A 413 -10.10 3.64 -34.51
N LEU A 414 -8.91 4.25 -34.52
CA LEU A 414 -8.73 5.69 -34.64
C LEU A 414 -9.40 6.24 -35.90
N ALA A 415 -9.20 5.61 -37.06
CA ALA A 415 -9.79 6.03 -38.33
C ALA A 415 -11.33 6.12 -38.30
N THR A 416 -12.01 5.30 -37.47
CA THR A 416 -13.45 5.42 -37.25
C THR A 416 -13.77 6.51 -36.23
N VAL A 417 -13.07 6.52 -35.09
CA VAL A 417 -13.29 7.49 -34.01
C VAL A 417 -13.09 8.93 -34.48
N GLU A 418 -12.10 9.17 -35.34
CA GLU A 418 -11.80 10.51 -35.88
C GLU A 418 -12.89 11.11 -36.76
N LYS A 419 -13.82 10.29 -37.27
CA LYS A 419 -14.99 10.77 -38.03
C LYS A 419 -16.01 11.48 -37.13
N ASN A 420 -15.95 11.28 -35.81
CA ASN A 420 -16.86 11.88 -34.84
C ASN A 420 -16.07 12.61 -33.73
N THR A 421 -16.04 13.94 -33.79
CA THR A 421 -15.29 14.78 -32.84
C THR A 421 -15.73 14.57 -31.39
N GLN A 422 -17.05 14.47 -31.13
CA GLN A 422 -17.58 14.30 -29.77
C GLN A 422 -17.16 12.95 -29.18
N LEU A 423 -17.22 11.88 -29.98
CA LEU A 423 -16.74 10.56 -29.59
C LEU A 423 -15.24 10.58 -29.29
N LYS A 424 -14.43 11.19 -30.19
CA LYS A 424 -12.98 11.32 -30.02
C LYS A 424 -12.65 12.03 -28.72
N GLU A 425 -13.21 13.22 -28.51
CA GLU A 425 -12.99 14.01 -27.29
C GLU A 425 -13.37 13.23 -26.03
N ARG A 426 -14.51 12.53 -26.06
CA ARG A 426 -14.95 11.70 -24.94
C ARG A 426 -13.95 10.59 -24.65
N ILE A 427 -13.63 9.72 -25.62
CA ILE A 427 -12.77 8.57 -25.37
C ILE A 427 -11.34 8.95 -24.99
N THR A 428 -10.77 10.00 -25.62
CA THR A 428 -9.42 10.48 -25.28
C THR A 428 -9.36 11.24 -23.96
N GLY A 429 -10.50 11.80 -23.52
CA GLY A 429 -10.62 12.48 -22.23
C GLY A 429 -10.78 11.53 -21.04
N LEU A 430 -11.00 10.23 -21.28
CA LEU A 430 -11.12 9.23 -20.23
C LEU A 430 -9.73 8.74 -19.78
N GLY A 431 -9.49 8.82 -18.48
CA GLY A 431 -8.27 8.28 -17.84
C GLY A 431 -8.30 6.77 -17.61
N THR A 432 -8.99 5.98 -18.44
CA THR A 432 -9.06 4.52 -18.29
C THR A 432 -7.70 3.89 -18.53
N THR A 433 -7.21 3.14 -17.54
CA THR A 433 -5.87 2.54 -17.53
C THR A 433 -5.95 1.04 -17.80
N ALA A 434 -4.90 0.50 -18.44
CA ALA A 434 -4.61 -0.92 -18.47
C ALA A 434 -3.17 -1.18 -18.01
N LEU A 435 -2.99 -2.26 -17.27
CA LEU A 435 -1.69 -2.75 -16.78
C LEU A 435 -1.46 -4.15 -17.32
N ALA A 436 -0.28 -4.39 -17.91
CA ALA A 436 0.15 -5.69 -18.40
C ALA A 436 1.44 -6.11 -17.71
N LEU A 437 1.45 -7.32 -17.14
CA LEU A 437 2.66 -7.99 -16.66
C LEU A 437 2.99 -9.17 -17.57
N THR A 438 4.24 -9.29 -17.98
CA THR A 438 4.75 -10.48 -18.69
C THR A 438 5.52 -11.35 -17.71
N LEU A 439 5.04 -12.56 -17.47
CA LEU A 439 5.53 -13.48 -16.45
C LEU A 439 5.99 -14.79 -17.09
N GLU A 440 7.19 -15.25 -16.78
CA GLU A 440 7.67 -16.59 -17.15
C GLU A 440 7.47 -17.56 -15.99
N ASN A 441 6.94 -18.76 -16.27
CA ASN A 441 6.80 -19.80 -15.26
C ASN A 441 8.18 -20.34 -14.85
N ASN A 442 8.44 -20.40 -13.53
CA ASN A 442 9.72 -20.86 -12.99
C ASN A 442 9.96 -22.37 -13.17
N GLU A 443 8.91 -23.19 -13.12
CA GLU A 443 9.01 -24.66 -13.26
C GLU A 443 8.93 -25.15 -14.70
N LYS A 444 8.29 -24.36 -15.58
CA LYS A 444 8.23 -24.61 -17.02
C LYS A 444 8.89 -23.46 -17.79
N PRO A 445 10.23 -23.33 -17.74
CA PRO A 445 10.95 -22.35 -18.56
C PRO A 445 10.59 -22.55 -20.04
N GLY A 446 9.94 -21.57 -20.65
CA GLY A 446 9.32 -21.71 -21.97
C GLY A 446 7.83 -21.35 -22.01
N GLU A 447 7.14 -21.40 -20.87
CA GLU A 447 5.78 -20.91 -20.72
C GLU A 447 5.77 -19.47 -20.20
N ILE A 448 5.34 -18.53 -21.05
CA ILE A 448 5.16 -17.12 -20.72
C ILE A 448 3.67 -16.79 -20.67
N LEU A 449 3.26 -16.04 -19.65
CA LEU A 449 1.91 -15.54 -19.45
C LEU A 449 1.93 -14.00 -19.51
N VAL A 450 1.15 -13.43 -20.43
CA VAL A 450 0.82 -12.00 -20.41
C VAL A 450 -0.47 -11.84 -19.62
N VAL A 451 -0.41 -11.06 -18.54
CA VAL A 451 -1.52 -10.80 -17.61
C VAL A 451 -1.96 -9.34 -17.77
N GLY A 452 -3.10 -9.12 -18.40
CA GLY A 452 -3.77 -7.81 -18.47
C GLY A 452 -4.69 -7.58 -17.26
N ASN A 453 -4.75 -6.34 -16.80
CA ASN A 453 -5.70 -5.86 -15.79
C ASN A 453 -6.22 -4.47 -16.17
N THR A 454 -7.53 -4.23 -16.09
CA THR A 454 -8.15 -2.95 -16.43
C THR A 454 -9.42 -2.68 -15.62
N HIS A 455 -9.92 -1.45 -15.69
CA HIS A 455 -11.21 -1.03 -15.18
C HIS A 455 -11.87 -0.07 -16.18
N PHE A 456 -12.86 -0.58 -16.92
CA PHE A 456 -13.53 0.14 -18.00
C PHE A 456 -14.48 1.23 -17.51
N TYR A 457 -14.86 2.12 -18.43
CA TYR A 457 -15.69 3.26 -18.10
C TYR A 457 -17.11 2.87 -17.65
N PHE A 458 -17.51 3.36 -16.48
CA PHE A 458 -18.70 2.93 -15.73
C PHE A 458 -20.04 3.44 -16.28
N HIS A 459 -20.06 4.51 -17.08
CA HIS A 459 -21.31 5.24 -17.34
C HIS A 459 -22.31 4.39 -18.15
N PRO A 460 -23.60 4.36 -17.79
CA PRO A 460 -24.57 3.43 -18.40
C PRO A 460 -24.81 3.66 -19.90
N ASP A 461 -24.67 4.89 -20.41
CA ASP A 461 -24.87 5.20 -21.84
C ASP A 461 -23.68 4.80 -22.75
N ALA A 462 -22.67 4.14 -22.20
CA ALA A 462 -21.33 4.10 -22.78
C ALA A 462 -20.89 2.70 -23.27
N ASP A 463 -21.83 1.83 -23.69
CA ASP A 463 -21.47 0.52 -24.24
C ASP A 463 -20.53 0.64 -25.45
N HIS A 464 -20.79 1.57 -26.38
CA HIS A 464 -19.88 1.87 -27.49
C HIS A 464 -18.47 2.27 -27.02
N ILE A 465 -18.35 3.06 -25.94
CA ILE A 465 -17.04 3.43 -25.37
C ILE A 465 -16.34 2.21 -24.80
N ARG A 466 -17.04 1.38 -24.00
CA ARG A 466 -16.46 0.16 -23.42
C ARG A 466 -16.01 -0.82 -24.51
N LEU A 467 -16.77 -0.92 -25.60
CA LEU A 467 -16.40 -1.76 -26.73
C LEU A 467 -15.18 -1.23 -27.50
N LEU A 468 -15.07 0.10 -27.70
CA LEU A 468 -13.85 0.72 -28.22
C LEU A 468 -12.65 0.48 -27.29
N GLN A 469 -12.82 0.67 -25.97
CA GLN A 469 -11.80 0.38 -24.96
C GLN A 469 -11.36 -1.09 -25.01
N GLY A 470 -12.30 -2.02 -25.20
CA GLY A 470 -12.04 -3.43 -25.47
C GLY A 470 -11.14 -3.67 -26.68
N GLY A 471 -11.47 -3.04 -27.81
CA GLY A 471 -10.65 -3.11 -29.02
C GLY A 471 -9.23 -2.58 -28.80
N ILE A 472 -9.09 -1.45 -28.11
CA ILE A 472 -7.78 -0.84 -27.80
C ILE A 472 -6.97 -1.76 -26.86
N LEU A 473 -7.60 -2.27 -25.80
CA LEU A 473 -6.98 -3.19 -24.84
C LEU A 473 -6.45 -4.45 -25.53
N ILE A 474 -7.25 -5.07 -26.40
CA ILE A 474 -6.81 -6.24 -27.15
C ILE A 474 -5.66 -5.90 -28.10
N ALA A 475 -5.73 -4.77 -28.81
CA ALA A 475 -4.64 -4.36 -29.70
C ALA A 475 -3.32 -4.16 -28.93
N PHE A 476 -3.39 -3.49 -27.79
CA PHE A 476 -2.27 -3.31 -26.86
C PHE A 476 -1.71 -4.66 -26.36
N LEU A 477 -2.55 -5.55 -25.82
CA LEU A 477 -2.11 -6.86 -25.33
C LEU A 477 -1.54 -7.72 -26.47
N SER A 478 -2.08 -7.60 -27.68
CA SER A 478 -1.59 -8.33 -28.85
C SER A 478 -0.20 -7.87 -29.29
N ASP A 479 0.05 -6.55 -29.28
CA ASP A 479 1.37 -5.99 -29.55
C ASP A 479 2.42 -6.51 -28.56
N ILE A 480 2.06 -6.58 -27.26
CA ILE A 480 2.92 -7.19 -26.23
C ILE A 480 3.18 -8.66 -26.56
N VAL A 481 2.13 -9.46 -26.79
CA VAL A 481 2.26 -10.89 -27.08
C VAL A 481 3.17 -11.11 -28.29
N ASP A 482 3.00 -10.35 -29.37
CA ASP A 482 3.80 -10.50 -30.58
C ASP A 482 5.26 -10.06 -30.37
N SER A 483 5.48 -8.96 -29.63
CA SER A 483 6.81 -8.52 -29.21
C SER A 483 7.55 -9.56 -28.38
N ILE A 484 6.86 -10.21 -27.44
CA ILE A 484 7.44 -11.26 -26.59
C ILE A 484 7.74 -12.53 -27.40
N LYS A 485 6.84 -12.96 -28.29
CA LYS A 485 7.09 -14.08 -29.22
C LYS A 485 8.30 -13.81 -30.10
N ALA A 486 8.43 -12.60 -30.63
CA ALA A 486 9.58 -12.22 -31.46
C ALA A 486 10.90 -12.23 -30.69
N LYS A 487 10.90 -11.75 -29.44
CA LYS A 487 12.08 -11.75 -28.54
C LYS A 487 12.43 -13.14 -28.01
N ASN A 488 11.46 -14.06 -27.95
CA ASN A 488 11.61 -15.39 -27.36
C ASN A 488 11.14 -16.50 -28.33
N PRO A 489 11.84 -16.69 -29.47
CA PRO A 489 11.46 -17.71 -30.43
C PRO A 489 11.47 -19.10 -29.77
N GLY A 490 10.43 -19.88 -30.01
CA GLY A 490 10.26 -21.23 -29.44
C GLY A 490 9.61 -21.29 -28.05
N LYS A 491 9.33 -20.14 -27.41
CA LYS A 491 8.53 -20.10 -26.18
C LYS A 491 7.04 -19.97 -26.50
N ASN A 492 6.21 -20.57 -25.64
CA ASN A 492 4.77 -20.39 -25.66
C ASN A 492 4.40 -19.11 -24.93
N VAL A 493 3.49 -18.32 -25.53
CA VAL A 493 2.98 -17.09 -24.92
C VAL A 493 1.46 -17.19 -24.85
N SER A 494 0.95 -17.17 -23.62
CA SER A 494 -0.48 -17.27 -23.29
C SER A 494 -1.02 -15.92 -22.81
N LEU A 495 -2.30 -15.68 -23.01
CA LEU A 495 -2.97 -14.46 -22.56
C LEU A 495 -4.00 -14.75 -21.46
N LEU A 496 -3.97 -13.92 -20.41
CA LEU A 496 -4.97 -13.82 -19.36
C LEU A 496 -5.32 -12.33 -19.18
N CYS A 497 -6.60 -12.00 -19.07
CA CYS A 497 -7.05 -10.63 -18.86
C CYS A 497 -8.12 -10.57 -17.77
N CYS A 498 -7.78 -9.92 -16.66
CA CYS A 498 -8.67 -9.65 -15.54
C CYS A 498 -9.21 -8.22 -15.63
N GLY A 499 -10.31 -7.94 -14.93
CA GLY A 499 -10.81 -6.58 -14.82
C GLY A 499 -12.26 -6.49 -14.38
N ASP A 500 -12.61 -5.27 -14.03
CA ASP A 500 -13.99 -4.77 -14.02
C ASP A 500 -14.26 -4.17 -15.41
N PHE A 501 -15.08 -4.85 -16.20
CA PHE A 501 -15.38 -4.45 -17.57
C PHE A 501 -16.61 -3.55 -17.64
N ASN A 502 -17.28 -3.28 -16.52
CA ASN A 502 -18.54 -2.51 -16.45
C ASN A 502 -19.55 -2.93 -17.53
N SER A 503 -19.58 -4.22 -17.87
CA SER A 503 -20.36 -4.77 -18.97
C SER A 503 -20.93 -6.14 -18.63
N VAL A 504 -22.21 -6.31 -18.91
CA VAL A 504 -22.93 -7.56 -18.71
C VAL A 504 -22.64 -8.56 -19.83
N PRO A 505 -22.94 -9.86 -19.68
CA PRO A 505 -22.63 -10.88 -20.69
C PRO A 505 -23.26 -10.65 -22.08
N GLU A 506 -24.35 -9.87 -22.15
CA GLU A 506 -25.02 -9.49 -23.39
C GLU A 506 -24.27 -8.40 -24.18
N CYS A 507 -23.37 -7.66 -23.52
CA CYS A 507 -22.62 -6.57 -24.16
C CYS A 507 -21.56 -7.08 -25.13
N GLY A 508 -21.19 -6.21 -26.07
CA GLY A 508 -20.25 -6.48 -27.14
C GLY A 508 -18.85 -6.82 -26.66
N ILE A 509 -18.43 -6.37 -25.47
CA ILE A 509 -17.12 -6.75 -24.93
C ILE A 509 -17.07 -8.24 -24.61
N TYR A 510 -18.11 -8.79 -23.98
CA TYR A 510 -18.18 -10.21 -23.65
C TYR A 510 -18.17 -11.04 -24.94
N LYS A 511 -18.92 -10.58 -25.95
CA LYS A 511 -18.91 -11.14 -27.30
C LYS A 511 -17.52 -11.07 -27.96
N LEU A 512 -16.84 -9.92 -27.91
CA LEU A 512 -15.50 -9.75 -28.48
C LEU A 512 -14.51 -10.75 -27.86
N MET A 513 -14.54 -10.86 -26.53
CA MET A 513 -13.66 -11.75 -25.80
C MET A 513 -13.99 -13.22 -26.11
N THR A 514 -15.26 -13.63 -26.01
CA THR A 514 -15.64 -15.06 -26.04
C THR A 514 -15.99 -15.62 -27.41
N GLU A 515 -16.43 -14.78 -28.35
CA GLU A 515 -16.79 -15.16 -29.73
C GLU A 515 -15.82 -14.61 -30.78
N ASN A 516 -14.71 -14.00 -30.35
CA ASN A 516 -13.65 -13.43 -31.18
C ASN A 516 -14.05 -12.25 -32.07
N HIS A 517 -15.33 -11.95 -32.25
CA HIS A 517 -15.80 -10.98 -33.24
C HIS A 517 -17.07 -10.24 -32.81
N VAL A 518 -17.08 -8.93 -33.06
CA VAL A 518 -18.26 -8.08 -32.96
C VAL A 518 -18.50 -7.39 -34.31
N PRO A 519 -19.67 -7.60 -34.93
CA PRO A 519 -19.96 -7.03 -36.24
C PRO A 519 -20.23 -5.52 -36.18
N ALA A 520 -20.21 -4.86 -37.33
CA ALA A 520 -20.35 -3.41 -37.44
C ALA A 520 -21.76 -2.88 -37.17
N ASP A 521 -22.77 -3.75 -37.13
CA ASP A 521 -24.16 -3.46 -36.86
C ASP A 521 -24.61 -3.85 -35.43
N PHE A 522 -23.66 -4.25 -34.58
CA PHE A 522 -23.94 -4.60 -33.19
C PHE A 522 -24.54 -3.42 -32.41
N VAL A 523 -25.49 -3.72 -31.51
CA VAL A 523 -26.35 -2.71 -30.87
C VAL A 523 -25.58 -1.73 -29.98
N ASP A 524 -24.53 -2.18 -29.30
CA ASP A 524 -23.72 -1.34 -28.41
C ASP A 524 -23.10 -0.14 -29.11
N TRP A 525 -22.80 -0.26 -30.41
CA TRP A 525 -22.28 0.84 -31.21
C TRP A 525 -23.22 2.05 -31.28
N ARG A 526 -24.50 1.84 -30.94
CA ARG A 526 -25.56 2.85 -30.95
C ARG A 526 -26.06 3.21 -29.55
N SER A 527 -25.33 2.86 -28.49
CA SER A 527 -25.80 3.12 -27.11
C SER A 527 -25.95 4.62 -26.80
N LYS A 528 -25.32 5.49 -27.59
CA LYS A 528 -25.55 6.94 -27.58
C LYS A 528 -25.63 7.51 -29.01
N PRO A 529 -26.78 8.07 -29.43
CA PRO A 529 -26.99 8.50 -30.82
C PRO A 529 -25.97 9.51 -31.34
N GLU A 530 -25.53 10.46 -30.51
CA GLU A 530 -24.58 11.51 -30.91
C GLU A 530 -23.15 10.97 -31.09
N GLU A 531 -22.86 9.80 -30.53
CA GLU A 531 -21.54 9.17 -30.48
C GLU A 531 -21.54 7.81 -31.22
N GLU A 532 -22.54 7.57 -32.08
CA GLU A 532 -22.69 6.31 -32.81
C GLU A 532 -21.44 5.93 -33.61
N VAL A 533 -20.98 4.69 -33.44
CA VAL A 533 -19.85 4.11 -34.17
C VAL A 533 -20.38 3.36 -35.39
N LYS A 534 -19.95 3.76 -36.60
CA LYS A 534 -20.39 3.14 -37.86
C LYS A 534 -19.24 2.42 -38.55
N GLU A 535 -19.57 1.35 -39.26
CA GLU A 535 -18.65 0.61 -40.15
C GLU A 535 -17.44 -0.05 -39.44
N LEU A 536 -17.45 -0.09 -38.10
CA LEU A 536 -16.38 -0.72 -37.32
C LEU A 536 -16.82 -2.09 -36.83
N SER A 537 -16.20 -3.13 -37.35
CA SER A 537 -16.18 -4.42 -36.67
C SER A 537 -14.88 -4.58 -35.88
N LEU A 538 -14.95 -5.27 -34.74
CA LEU A 538 -13.79 -5.63 -33.94
C LEU A 538 -13.61 -7.15 -33.97
N SER A 539 -12.35 -7.58 -34.00
CA SER A 539 -11.99 -8.99 -33.89
C SER A 539 -10.73 -9.15 -33.05
N GLN A 540 -10.57 -10.31 -32.43
CA GLN A 540 -9.39 -10.67 -31.64
C GLN A 540 -8.93 -12.11 -31.96
N PRO A 541 -7.61 -12.40 -31.94
CA PRO A 541 -7.05 -13.65 -32.48
C PRO A 541 -6.98 -14.84 -31.50
N TYR A 542 -7.31 -14.64 -30.23
CA TYR A 542 -7.17 -15.62 -29.13
C TYR A 542 -8.47 -16.36 -28.86
N LYS A 543 -8.44 -17.65 -28.60
CA LYS A 543 -9.64 -18.38 -28.14
C LYS A 543 -9.83 -18.09 -26.66
N MET A 544 -10.65 -17.11 -26.29
CA MET A 544 -10.84 -16.73 -24.88
C MET A 544 -12.19 -17.22 -24.35
N GLN A 545 -12.24 -17.50 -23.04
CA GLN A 545 -13.47 -17.73 -22.28
C GLN A 545 -13.35 -17.06 -20.91
N SER A 546 -14.48 -16.86 -20.20
CA SER A 546 -14.48 -16.43 -18.80
C SER A 546 -14.23 -17.63 -17.88
N ALA A 547 -13.18 -17.57 -17.06
CA ALA A 547 -12.82 -18.66 -16.15
C ALA A 547 -13.90 -18.93 -15.09
N CYS A 548 -14.59 -17.89 -14.64
CA CYS A 548 -15.69 -17.99 -13.67
C CYS A 548 -17.08 -18.06 -14.34
N GLY A 549 -17.13 -18.19 -15.67
CA GLY A 549 -18.38 -18.15 -16.44
C GLY A 549 -19.06 -16.78 -16.38
N THR A 550 -20.39 -16.80 -16.26
CA THR A 550 -21.25 -15.61 -16.12
C THR A 550 -22.05 -15.73 -14.81
N PRO A 551 -21.42 -15.48 -13.65
CA PRO A 551 -22.14 -15.48 -12.38
C PRO A 551 -23.34 -14.53 -12.43
N LYS A 552 -24.37 -14.78 -11.61
CA LYS A 552 -25.55 -13.89 -11.60
C LYS A 552 -25.19 -12.46 -11.20
N TYR A 553 -24.26 -12.32 -10.25
CA TYR A 553 -23.82 -11.05 -9.71
C TYR A 553 -22.33 -11.10 -9.41
N THR A 554 -21.59 -10.09 -9.87
CA THR A 554 -20.25 -9.78 -9.36
C THR A 554 -20.20 -8.39 -8.73
N ASN A 555 -21.13 -7.50 -9.11
CA ASN A 555 -21.51 -6.29 -8.37
C ASN A 555 -22.92 -6.46 -7.78
N PHE A 556 -23.16 -6.01 -6.54
CA PHE A 556 -24.46 -6.15 -5.89
C PHE A 556 -24.81 -5.00 -4.96
N THR A 557 -25.51 -3.99 -5.48
CA THR A 557 -26.05 -2.85 -4.73
C THR A 557 -27.59 -2.85 -4.73
N VAL A 558 -28.22 -1.95 -3.98
CA VAL A 558 -29.70 -1.80 -3.98
C VAL A 558 -30.24 -1.36 -5.34
N GLY A 559 -29.51 -0.51 -6.05
CA GLY A 559 -29.96 0.08 -7.32
C GLY A 559 -29.55 -0.72 -8.56
N PHE A 560 -28.55 -1.59 -8.44
CA PHE A 560 -27.96 -2.33 -9.55
C PHE A 560 -27.26 -3.59 -9.04
N ALA A 561 -27.47 -4.73 -9.70
CA ALA A 561 -26.78 -5.98 -9.41
C ALA A 561 -26.66 -6.81 -10.68
N ASP A 562 -25.43 -7.07 -11.13
CA ASP A 562 -25.16 -7.81 -12.37
C ASP A 562 -23.71 -8.33 -12.42
N CYS A 563 -23.38 -9.06 -13.48
CA CYS A 563 -22.03 -9.58 -13.78
C CYS A 563 -21.21 -8.56 -14.56
N LEU A 564 -20.25 -7.91 -13.92
CA LEU A 564 -19.37 -6.89 -14.53
C LEU A 564 -17.91 -7.33 -14.61
N ASP A 565 -17.51 -8.27 -13.76
CA ASP A 565 -16.14 -8.68 -13.56
C ASP A 565 -15.85 -10.00 -14.27
N TYR A 566 -14.66 -10.13 -14.86
CA TYR A 566 -14.27 -11.35 -15.58
C TYR A 566 -12.79 -11.66 -15.41
N ILE A 567 -12.48 -12.97 -15.44
CA ILE A 567 -11.12 -13.49 -15.65
C ILE A 567 -11.13 -14.17 -17.02
N TYR A 568 -10.79 -13.44 -18.07
CA TYR A 568 -10.68 -14.02 -19.40
C TYR A 568 -9.35 -14.77 -19.55
N TYR A 569 -9.39 -15.98 -20.09
CA TYR A 569 -8.21 -16.81 -20.29
C TYR A 569 -8.21 -17.45 -21.68
N GLN A 570 -7.01 -17.66 -22.23
CA GLN A 570 -6.83 -18.32 -23.53
C GLN A 570 -7.00 -19.85 -23.42
N THR A 571 -8.10 -20.39 -23.94
CA THR A 571 -8.54 -21.78 -23.74
C THR A 571 -7.74 -22.82 -24.51
N ASP A 572 -7.02 -22.43 -25.57
CA ASP A 572 -6.10 -23.33 -26.28
C ASP A 572 -4.70 -23.38 -25.67
N ARG A 573 -4.49 -22.68 -24.55
CA ARG A 573 -3.22 -22.66 -23.80
C ARG A 573 -3.37 -22.97 -22.32
N LEU A 574 -4.49 -22.58 -21.74
CA LEU A 574 -4.79 -22.69 -20.32
C LEU A 574 -6.10 -23.47 -20.14
N LYS A 575 -6.19 -24.19 -19.02
CA LYS A 575 -7.40 -24.88 -18.57
C LYS A 575 -7.77 -24.40 -17.17
N VAL A 576 -9.07 -24.27 -16.91
CA VAL A 576 -9.61 -24.05 -15.57
C VAL A 576 -9.73 -25.39 -14.86
N GLU A 577 -9.07 -25.52 -13.71
CA GLU A 577 -9.13 -26.70 -12.85
C GLU A 577 -10.20 -26.57 -11.77
N ALA A 578 -10.37 -25.37 -11.22
CA ALA A 578 -11.37 -25.09 -10.20
C ALA A 578 -11.78 -23.62 -10.20
N VAL A 579 -13.00 -23.35 -9.74
CA VAL A 579 -13.52 -21.99 -9.48
C VAL A 579 -14.04 -21.97 -8.05
N VAL A 580 -13.68 -20.95 -7.27
CA VAL A 580 -14.22 -20.78 -5.92
C VAL A 580 -15.64 -20.20 -6.05
N PRO A 581 -16.66 -20.83 -5.44
CA PRO A 581 -18.02 -20.33 -5.55
C PRO A 581 -18.14 -18.90 -5.01
N LEU A 582 -18.99 -18.11 -5.66
CA LEU A 582 -19.38 -16.79 -5.16
C LEU A 582 -20.31 -16.95 -3.95
N PRO A 583 -20.42 -15.93 -3.08
CA PRO A 583 -21.45 -15.89 -2.04
C PRO A 583 -22.84 -16.06 -2.64
N SER A 584 -23.72 -16.69 -1.89
CA SER A 584 -25.13 -16.81 -2.23
C SER A 584 -25.83 -15.45 -2.23
N GLU A 585 -26.94 -15.33 -2.97
CA GLU A 585 -27.76 -14.11 -2.93
C GLU A 585 -28.28 -13.81 -1.53
N GLU A 586 -28.52 -14.83 -0.71
CA GLU A 586 -28.91 -14.68 0.71
C GLU A 586 -27.81 -14.01 1.54
N GLU A 587 -26.55 -14.42 1.36
CA GLU A 587 -25.39 -13.77 2.01
C GLU A 587 -25.24 -12.31 1.54
N LEU A 588 -25.39 -12.05 0.24
CA LEU A 588 -25.29 -10.68 -0.32
C LEU A 588 -26.42 -9.75 0.18
N ARG A 589 -27.61 -10.31 0.41
CA ARG A 589 -28.79 -9.55 0.91
C ARG A 589 -28.88 -9.46 2.43
N GLN A 590 -28.03 -10.16 3.18
CA GLN A 590 -28.11 -10.21 4.65
C GLN A 590 -28.15 -8.81 5.28
N HIS A 591 -27.43 -7.85 4.68
CA HIS A 591 -27.42 -6.44 5.08
C HIS A 591 -28.02 -5.51 4.02
N THR A 592 -29.06 -5.98 3.32
CA THR A 592 -29.72 -5.33 2.17
C THR A 592 -28.96 -5.49 0.85
N ALA A 593 -27.69 -5.10 0.81
CA ALA A 593 -26.77 -5.26 -0.31
C ALA A 593 -25.30 -5.10 0.16
N ILE A 594 -24.33 -5.03 -0.76
CA ILE A 594 -22.91 -4.82 -0.46
C ILE A 594 -22.41 -3.48 -1.03
N PRO A 595 -21.46 -2.78 -0.38
CA PRO A 595 -20.71 -3.17 0.82
C PRO A 595 -21.58 -3.21 2.09
N SER A 596 -21.10 -3.93 3.10
CA SER A 596 -21.76 -4.06 4.39
C SER A 596 -20.73 -4.20 5.51
N VAL A 597 -21.20 -4.47 6.73
CA VAL A 597 -20.32 -4.74 7.88
C VAL A 597 -19.44 -5.99 7.67
N VAL A 598 -19.82 -6.92 6.78
CA VAL A 598 -19.10 -8.17 6.49
C VAL A 598 -18.56 -8.25 5.06
N PHE A 599 -18.85 -7.28 4.20
CA PHE A 599 -18.36 -7.19 2.82
C PHE A 599 -17.73 -5.82 2.55
N PRO A 600 -16.44 -5.75 2.18
CA PRO A 600 -15.73 -4.46 2.11
C PRO A 600 -15.80 -3.75 0.75
N SER A 601 -16.50 -4.33 -0.22
CA SER A 601 -16.68 -3.80 -1.57
C SER A 601 -18.14 -4.00 -1.99
N ASP A 602 -18.59 -3.22 -2.98
CA ASP A 602 -19.83 -3.49 -3.74
C ASP A 602 -19.65 -4.59 -4.79
N HIS A 603 -18.42 -5.06 -4.99
CA HIS A 603 -18.09 -6.20 -5.83
C HIS A 603 -17.73 -7.46 -5.02
N VAL A 604 -17.70 -8.61 -5.70
CA VAL A 604 -17.29 -9.91 -5.18
C VAL A 604 -16.04 -10.38 -5.92
N ALA A 605 -15.00 -10.77 -5.18
CA ALA A 605 -13.77 -11.30 -5.78
C ALA A 605 -14.03 -12.56 -6.62
N LEU A 606 -13.55 -12.59 -7.86
CA LEU A 606 -13.52 -13.79 -8.70
C LEU A 606 -12.24 -14.58 -8.47
N ILE A 607 -12.32 -15.91 -8.41
CA ILE A 607 -11.18 -16.77 -8.10
C ILE A 607 -11.23 -18.04 -8.93
N ALA A 608 -10.15 -18.30 -9.67
CA ALA A 608 -9.99 -19.51 -10.47
C ALA A 608 -8.57 -20.09 -10.33
N ASP A 609 -8.49 -21.41 -10.29
CA ASP A 609 -7.23 -22.15 -10.40
C ASP A 609 -7.04 -22.57 -11.86
N LEU A 610 -5.95 -22.14 -12.50
CA LEU A 610 -5.62 -22.44 -13.89
C LEU A 610 -4.32 -23.23 -14.02
N CYS A 611 -4.20 -24.01 -15.08
CA CYS A 611 -2.94 -24.67 -15.46
C CYS A 611 -2.69 -24.57 -16.97
N TRP A 612 -1.43 -24.67 -17.38
CA TRP A 612 -1.07 -24.79 -18.79
C TRP A 612 -1.47 -26.15 -19.34
N LEU A 613 -1.99 -26.14 -20.57
CA LEU A 613 -2.19 -27.35 -21.35
C LEU A 613 -0.85 -28.00 -21.73
N PRO A 614 -0.82 -29.33 -21.95
CA PRO A 614 0.40 -30.05 -22.33
C PRO A 614 1.03 -29.61 -23.65
#